data_AF-A0AAX1CZQ5-F1
#
_entry.id   AF-A0AAX1CZQ5-F1
#
_cell.length_a   1.000
_cell.length_b   1.000
_cell.length_c   1.000
_cell.angle_alpha   90.00
_cell.angle_beta   90.00
_cell.angle_gamma   90.00
#
_symmetry.space_group_name_H-M   'P 1'
#
loop_
_entity.id
_entity.type
_entity.pdbx_description
1 polymer ?
#
loop_
_entity_poly.entity_id
_entity_poly.type
_entity_poly.pdbx_seq_one_letter_code
_entity_poly.pdbx_strand_id
1 'polypeptide(L)'
;MTLSIIQPKRPKGAGWTEVPRNAIPAQILAFGFPIAAWLHEASGLYVLSAVEVAVPEPGEPELGPEYHLSVSLSGERCSAADAAWVLDEFDLIDAKEDNHVPSGRVRNFWRPVADRWAGYECPCQENEPAMREDKGDFVWRGVTT
;
A
#
# COMPACT_ATOMS: atom_id res chain seq x y z
N MET A 1 10.63 25.10 0.56
CA MET A 1 9.81 23.87 0.64
C MET A 1 10.51 22.94 1.60
N THR A 2 9.94 22.71 2.78
CA THR A 2 10.48 21.76 3.75
C THR A 2 10.09 20.38 3.28
N LEU A 3 11.03 19.60 2.75
CA LEU A 3 10.78 18.19 2.47
C LEU A 3 10.56 17.48 3.81
N SER A 4 9.51 16.67 3.92
CA SER A 4 9.32 15.78 5.06
C SER A 4 10.60 14.95 5.25
N ILE A 5 11.08 14.78 6.48
CA ILE A 5 12.24 13.92 6.76
C ILE A 5 11.90 12.46 6.39
N ILE A 6 10.63 12.09 6.52
CA ILE A 6 10.12 10.78 6.13
C ILE A 6 9.66 10.87 4.66
N GLN A 7 10.29 10.08 3.81
CA GLN A 7 10.04 10.02 2.37
C GLN A 7 9.47 8.64 1.99
N PRO A 8 8.73 8.54 0.87
CA PRO A 8 8.28 7.25 0.37
C PRO A 8 9.44 6.28 0.16
N LYS A 9 9.18 4.99 0.37
CA LYS A 9 10.15 3.95 0.10
C LYS A 9 10.46 3.92 -1.40
N ARG A 10 11.70 3.55 -1.70
CA ARG A 10 12.20 3.35 -3.06
C ARG A 10 12.59 1.89 -3.21
N PRO A 11 12.42 1.30 -4.40
CA PRO A 11 12.87 -0.07 -4.61
C PRO A 11 14.39 -0.14 -4.49
N LYS A 12 14.90 -1.23 -3.93
CA LYS A 12 16.33 -1.49 -3.74
C LYS A 12 16.98 -2.21 -4.93
N GLY A 13 16.20 -2.98 -5.71
CA GLY A 13 16.71 -3.76 -6.82
C GLY A 13 16.77 -3.00 -8.15
N ALA A 14 17.31 -3.67 -9.16
CA ALA A 14 17.42 -3.15 -10.52
C ALA A 14 16.10 -3.37 -11.30
N GLY A 15 15.98 -2.70 -12.45
CA GLY A 15 14.82 -2.87 -13.35
C GLY A 15 13.64 -1.95 -13.06
N TRP A 16 13.73 -1.12 -12.01
CA TRP A 16 12.74 -0.12 -11.67
C TRP A 16 13.07 1.24 -12.31
N THR A 17 12.08 1.83 -12.96
CA THR A 17 12.13 3.19 -13.49
C THR A 17 11.21 4.08 -12.67
N GLU A 18 11.73 5.19 -12.13
CA GLU A 18 10.89 6.21 -11.48
C GLU A 18 9.99 6.86 -12.52
N VAL A 19 8.69 6.83 -12.28
CA VAL A 19 7.69 7.44 -13.15
C VAL A 19 7.69 8.95 -12.86
N PRO A 20 7.81 9.80 -13.90
CA PRO A 20 7.77 11.24 -13.73
C PRO A 20 6.53 11.68 -12.94
N ARG A 21 6.72 12.61 -11.98
CA ARG A 21 5.63 13.06 -11.10
C ARG A 21 4.40 13.57 -11.86
N ASN A 22 4.59 14.20 -13.02
CA ASN A 22 3.50 14.69 -13.87
C ASN A 22 2.73 13.58 -14.62
N ALA A 23 3.22 12.35 -14.60
CA ALA A 23 2.51 11.16 -15.11
C ALA A 23 1.68 10.47 -14.01
N ILE A 24 1.84 10.83 -12.73
CA ILE A 24 0.97 10.37 -11.65
C ILE A 24 -0.37 11.11 -11.76
N PRO A 25 -1.52 10.42 -11.70
CA PRO A 25 -2.83 11.07 -11.83
C PRO A 25 -3.02 12.21 -10.81
N ALA A 26 -3.52 13.35 -11.29
CA ALA A 26 -3.67 14.56 -10.47
C ALA A 26 -4.55 14.35 -9.23
N GLN A 27 -5.56 13.49 -9.31
CA GLN A 27 -6.40 13.13 -8.19
C GLN A 27 -5.63 12.44 -7.06
N ILE A 28 -4.59 11.67 -7.38
CA ILE A 28 -3.72 11.03 -6.38
C ILE A 28 -2.80 12.08 -5.76
N LEU A 29 -2.26 12.99 -6.58
CA LEU A 29 -1.41 14.07 -6.08
C LEU A 29 -2.18 15.07 -5.19
N ALA A 30 -3.49 15.22 -5.41
CA ALA A 30 -4.35 16.13 -4.66
C ALA A 30 -4.52 15.73 -3.18
N PHE A 31 -4.26 14.47 -2.81
CA PHE A 31 -4.22 14.05 -1.39
C PHE A 31 -3.10 14.75 -0.60
N GLY A 32 -2.09 15.32 -1.28
CA GLY A 32 -1.09 16.17 -0.66
C GLY A 32 0.03 15.43 0.08
N PHE A 33 0.04 14.09 0.05
CA PHE A 33 1.07 13.27 0.66
C PHE A 33 2.33 13.17 -0.21
N PRO A 34 3.52 13.00 0.39
CA PRO A 34 4.70 12.53 -0.32
C PRO A 34 4.39 11.22 -1.04
N ILE A 35 4.62 11.19 -2.35
CA ILE A 35 4.35 10.03 -3.21
C ILE A 35 5.37 9.95 -4.34
N ALA A 36 5.80 8.74 -4.65
CA ALA A 36 6.60 8.38 -5.82
C ALA A 36 5.97 7.17 -6.52
N ALA A 37 6.15 7.09 -7.84
CA ALA A 37 5.65 5.99 -8.64
C ALA A 37 6.79 5.28 -9.36
N TRP A 38 6.70 3.96 -9.49
CA TRP A 38 7.74 3.12 -10.02
C TRP A 38 7.16 2.08 -10.97
N LEU A 39 7.83 1.85 -12.10
CA LEU A 39 7.49 0.82 -13.08
C LEU A 39 8.64 -0.18 -13.17
N HIS A 40 8.35 -1.47 -13.00
CA HIS A 40 9.27 -2.55 -13.34
C HIS A 40 8.93 -3.07 -14.73
N GLU A 41 9.63 -2.58 -15.75
CA GLU A 41 9.26 -2.79 -17.17
C GLU A 41 9.24 -4.27 -17.57
N ALA A 42 10.15 -5.08 -17.03
CA ALA A 42 10.26 -6.49 -17.39
C ALA A 42 9.05 -7.34 -16.96
N SER A 43 8.37 -6.96 -15.87
CA SER A 43 7.16 -7.67 -15.40
C SER A 43 5.87 -6.90 -15.68
N GLY A 44 5.93 -5.58 -15.91
CA GLY A 44 4.75 -4.72 -15.97
C GLY A 44 4.15 -4.38 -14.61
N LEU A 45 4.90 -4.58 -13.52
CA LEU A 45 4.48 -4.16 -12.18
C LEU A 45 4.59 -2.64 -12.04
N TYR A 46 3.52 -2.03 -11.54
CA TYR A 46 3.45 -0.60 -11.27
C TYR A 46 3.13 -0.39 -9.79
N VAL A 47 3.94 0.44 -9.14
CA VAL A 47 3.89 0.70 -7.70
C VAL A 47 3.73 2.18 -7.43
N LEU A 48 2.74 2.53 -6.60
CA LEU A 48 2.72 3.81 -5.89
C LEU A 48 3.28 3.58 -4.50
N SER A 49 4.29 4.34 -4.11
CA SER A 49 4.79 4.40 -2.74
C SER A 49 4.51 5.78 -2.17
N ALA A 50 3.84 5.83 -1.03
CA ALA A 50 3.48 7.05 -0.34
C ALA A 50 3.81 7.00 1.15
N VAL A 51 3.83 8.17 1.78
CA VAL A 51 3.80 8.32 3.24
C VAL A 51 2.56 9.11 3.59
N GLU A 52 1.60 8.45 4.21
CA GLU A 52 0.29 9.02 4.50
C GLU A 52 0.05 9.04 6.00
N VAL A 53 -0.89 9.86 6.45
CA VAL A 53 -1.44 9.77 7.81
C VAL A 53 -2.85 9.25 7.64
N ALA A 54 -3.06 7.97 7.91
CA ALA A 54 -4.39 7.39 7.88
C ALA A 54 -5.25 8.05 8.98
N VAL A 55 -6.54 8.22 8.68
CA VAL A 55 -7.51 8.60 9.70
C VAL A 55 -7.85 7.32 10.47
N PRO A 56 -7.57 7.23 11.78
CA PRO A 56 -7.88 6.04 12.54
C PRO A 56 -9.40 5.82 12.61
N GLU A 57 -9.83 4.57 12.56
CA GLU A 57 -11.23 4.22 12.80
C GLU A 57 -11.60 4.41 14.28
N PRO A 58 -12.90 4.54 14.63
CA PRO A 58 -13.32 4.67 16.02
C PRO A 58 -12.82 3.53 16.91
N GLY A 59 -11.95 3.86 17.87
CA GLY A 59 -11.36 2.89 18.80
C GLY A 59 -9.94 2.45 18.44
N GLU A 60 -9.41 2.91 17.31
CA GLU A 60 -8.02 2.66 16.91
C GLU A 60 -7.06 3.73 17.48
N PRO A 61 -5.81 3.34 17.80
CA PRO A 61 -4.78 4.29 18.18
C PRO A 61 -4.32 5.12 16.99
N GLU A 62 -3.92 6.36 17.23
CA GLU A 62 -3.18 7.15 16.24
C GLU A 62 -1.78 6.54 16.03
N LEU A 63 -1.60 5.83 14.91
CA LEU A 63 -0.33 5.19 14.55
C LEU A 63 0.71 6.21 14.04
N GLY A 64 0.25 7.40 13.62
CA GLY A 64 1.05 8.44 13.01
C GLY A 64 1.23 8.23 11.50
N PRO A 65 2.34 8.68 10.91
CA PRO A 65 2.62 8.43 9.50
C PRO A 65 2.84 6.94 9.21
N GLU A 66 2.36 6.49 8.07
CA GLU A 66 2.45 5.12 7.59
C GLU A 66 3.01 5.09 6.17
N TYR A 67 3.82 4.08 5.88
CA TYR A 67 4.15 3.75 4.50
C TYR A 67 2.95 3.07 3.86
N HIS A 68 2.58 3.53 2.68
CA HIS A 68 1.54 2.94 1.85
C HIS A 68 2.15 2.50 0.52
N LEU A 69 1.94 1.22 0.15
CA LEU A 69 2.23 0.72 -1.19
C LEU A 69 0.95 0.23 -1.88
N SER A 70 0.69 0.77 -3.07
CA SER A 70 -0.30 0.20 -3.99
C SER A 70 0.42 -0.51 -5.13
N VAL A 71 0.10 -1.78 -5.36
CA VAL A 71 0.75 -2.63 -6.37
C VAL A 71 -0.27 -3.14 -7.38
N SER A 72 0.06 -2.96 -8.66
CA SER A 72 -0.71 -3.47 -9.79
C SER A 72 0.20 -4.15 -10.81
N LEU A 73 -0.37 -5.06 -11.59
CA LEU A 73 0.26 -5.70 -12.73
C LEU A 73 -0.48 -5.28 -14.00
N SER A 74 0.16 -4.48 -14.85
CA SER A 74 -0.44 -3.97 -16.09
C SER A 74 -1.82 -3.30 -15.88
N GLY A 75 -2.01 -2.62 -14.74
CA GLY A 75 -3.26 -1.92 -14.39
C GLY A 75 -4.34 -2.79 -13.72
N GLU A 76 -4.06 -4.08 -13.49
CA GLU A 76 -4.95 -5.01 -12.80
C GLU A 76 -4.29 -5.58 -11.54
N ARG A 77 -5.02 -6.42 -10.81
CA ARG A 77 -4.56 -7.01 -9.56
C ARG A 77 -3.38 -7.95 -9.82
N CYS A 78 -2.29 -7.75 -9.08
CA CYS A 78 -1.13 -8.65 -9.13
C CYS A 78 -1.33 -9.88 -8.24
N SER A 79 -0.54 -10.94 -8.46
CA SER A 79 -0.59 -12.13 -7.60
C SER A 79 0.00 -11.85 -6.21
N ALA A 80 -0.31 -12.70 -5.22
CA ALA A 80 0.34 -12.60 -3.90
C ALA A 80 1.86 -12.76 -3.98
N ALA A 81 2.36 -13.57 -4.92
CA ALA A 81 3.80 -13.75 -5.13
C ALA A 81 4.45 -12.46 -5.69
N ASP A 82 3.80 -11.80 -6.64
CA ASP A 82 4.26 -10.50 -7.15
C ASP A 82 4.29 -9.46 -6.02
N ALA A 83 3.22 -9.38 -5.23
CA ALA A 83 3.13 -8.45 -4.13
C ALA A 83 4.21 -8.71 -3.06
N ALA A 84 4.43 -9.97 -2.68
CA ALA A 84 5.48 -10.33 -1.72
C ALA A 84 6.88 -9.95 -2.21
N TRP A 85 7.16 -10.14 -3.51
CA TRP A 85 8.41 -9.71 -4.11
C TRP A 85 8.56 -8.18 -4.10
N VAL A 86 7.49 -7.44 -4.45
CA VAL A 86 7.49 -5.97 -4.39
C VAL A 86 7.71 -5.46 -2.96
N LEU A 87 7.08 -6.07 -1.96
CA LEU A 87 7.28 -5.70 -0.55
C LEU A 87 8.73 -5.90 -0.10
N ASP A 88 9.38 -7.00 -0.52
CA ASP A 88 10.82 -7.18 -0.27
C ASP A 88 11.66 -6.07 -0.94
N GLU A 89 11.38 -5.77 -2.21
CA GLU A 89 12.08 -4.75 -2.99
C GLU A 89 11.98 -3.35 -2.35
N PHE A 90 10.87 -3.04 -1.70
CA PHE A 90 10.62 -1.75 -1.03
C PHE A 90 10.90 -1.78 0.49
N ASP A 91 11.49 -2.85 1.01
CA ASP A 91 11.84 -3.00 2.43
C ASP A 91 10.63 -2.85 3.37
N LEU A 92 9.54 -3.55 3.01
CA LEU A 92 8.22 -3.51 3.64
C LEU A 92 7.58 -4.90 3.73
N ILE A 93 8.39 -5.94 3.91
CA ILE A 93 7.93 -7.35 4.03
C ILE A 93 6.94 -7.56 5.18
N ASP A 94 6.96 -6.68 6.19
CA ASP A 94 6.10 -6.69 7.37
C ASP A 94 4.82 -5.85 7.20
N ALA A 95 4.63 -5.21 6.05
CA ALA A 95 3.42 -4.45 5.74
C ALA A 95 2.20 -5.37 5.64
N LYS A 96 1.05 -4.87 6.10
CA LYS A 96 -0.22 -5.59 6.12
C LYS A 96 -1.08 -5.17 4.93
N GLU A 97 -1.66 -6.16 4.24
CA GLU A 97 -2.58 -5.89 3.12
C GLU A 97 -3.86 -5.24 3.64
N ASP A 98 -4.29 -4.17 2.98
CA ASP A 98 -5.54 -3.48 3.25
C ASP A 98 -6.73 -4.40 2.95
N ASN A 99 -7.57 -4.59 3.95
CA ASN A 99 -8.77 -5.40 3.87
C ASN A 99 -10.03 -4.58 3.55
N HIS A 100 -9.96 -3.27 3.31
CA HIS A 100 -11.15 -2.41 3.12
C HIS A 100 -11.34 -1.90 1.68
N VAL A 101 -10.57 -2.37 0.70
CA VAL A 101 -10.66 -1.88 -0.69
C VAL A 101 -11.68 -2.68 -1.49
N PRO A 102 -12.86 -2.11 -1.83
CA PRO A 102 -13.87 -2.82 -2.62
C PRO A 102 -13.31 -3.15 -4.01
N SER A 103 -13.65 -4.33 -4.54
CA SER A 103 -13.17 -4.90 -5.82
C SER A 103 -11.70 -5.30 -5.91
N GLY A 104 -10.85 -4.92 -4.94
CA GLY A 104 -9.47 -5.42 -4.83
C GLY A 104 -8.58 -5.22 -6.05
N ARG A 105 -8.94 -4.32 -6.98
CA ARG A 105 -8.30 -4.21 -8.31
C ARG A 105 -6.80 -3.95 -8.25
N VAL A 106 -6.32 -3.39 -7.14
CA VAL A 106 -4.90 -3.27 -6.80
C VAL A 106 -4.71 -3.76 -5.37
N ARG A 107 -3.52 -4.27 -5.06
CA ARG A 107 -3.18 -4.67 -3.68
C ARG A 107 -2.58 -3.49 -2.95
N ASN A 108 -3.13 -3.13 -1.80
CA ASN A 108 -2.65 -2.01 -0.99
C ASN A 108 -2.05 -2.55 0.30
N PHE A 109 -0.93 -1.99 0.74
CA PHE A 109 -0.20 -2.43 1.92
C PHE A 109 0.18 -1.26 2.79
N TRP A 110 -0.03 -1.42 4.10
CA TRP A 110 0.19 -0.39 5.10
C TRP A 110 1.23 -0.84 6.13
N ARG A 111 2.11 0.07 6.52
CA ARG A 111 3.12 -0.18 7.57
C ARG A 111 3.42 1.11 8.33
N PRO A 112 3.14 1.18 9.65
CA PRO A 112 3.47 2.34 10.46
C PRO A 112 4.95 2.70 10.39
N VAL A 113 5.28 3.98 10.22
CA VAL A 113 6.69 4.42 10.18
C VAL A 113 7.37 4.17 11.53
N ALA A 114 6.62 4.28 12.63
CA ALA A 114 7.13 3.99 13.96
C ALA A 114 7.22 2.47 14.21
N ASP A 115 8.44 1.94 14.29
CA ASP A 115 8.72 0.51 14.44
C ASP A 115 8.03 -0.17 15.63
N ARG A 116 7.72 0.59 16.69
CA ARG A 116 6.96 0.07 17.85
C ARG A 116 5.56 -0.44 17.49
N TRP A 117 5.02 -0.02 16.34
CA TRP A 117 3.73 -0.42 15.81
C TRP A 117 3.85 -1.40 14.63
N ALA A 118 5.06 -1.87 14.31
CA ALA A 118 5.26 -2.88 13.28
C ALA A 118 4.47 -4.16 13.63
N GLY A 119 3.72 -4.68 12.66
CA GLY A 119 2.86 -5.84 12.85
C GLY A 119 1.57 -5.56 13.64
N TYR A 120 1.23 -4.30 13.92
CA TYR A 120 -0.09 -3.95 14.44
C TYR A 120 -1.19 -4.52 13.52
N GLU A 121 -2.10 -5.27 14.11
CA GLU A 121 -3.26 -5.82 13.42
C GLU A 121 -4.51 -5.05 13.85
N CYS A 122 -5.24 -4.56 12.84
CA CYS A 122 -6.50 -3.86 13.04
C CYS A 122 -7.49 -4.77 13.79
N PRO A 123 -8.11 -4.32 14.89
CA PRO A 123 -9.17 -5.07 15.58
C PRO A 123 -10.36 -5.44 14.69
N CYS A 124 -10.60 -4.70 13.60
CA CYS A 124 -11.57 -5.03 12.56
C CYS A 124 -11.34 -6.43 11.95
N GLN A 125 -10.10 -6.92 11.93
CA GLN A 125 -9.78 -8.25 11.39
C GLN A 125 -10.37 -9.41 12.20
N GLU A 126 -10.75 -9.19 13.46
CA GLU A 126 -11.45 -10.22 14.23
C GLU A 126 -12.97 -10.10 14.09
N ASN A 127 -13.47 -8.89 13.85
CA ASN A 127 -14.88 -8.55 14.07
C ASN A 127 -15.71 -8.41 12.78
N GLU A 128 -15.09 -8.13 11.64
CA GLU A 128 -15.83 -7.88 10.39
C GLU A 128 -15.92 -9.12 9.49
N PRO A 129 -17.00 -9.30 8.69
CA PRO A 129 -17.15 -10.44 7.80
C PRO A 129 -16.06 -10.51 6.73
N ALA A 130 -15.34 -11.62 6.68
CA ALA A 130 -14.31 -11.86 5.65
C ALA A 130 -14.94 -12.36 4.34
N MET A 131 -14.91 -11.51 3.32
CA MET A 131 -15.24 -11.83 1.94
C MET A 131 -14.00 -12.40 1.25
N ARG A 132 -14.12 -13.62 0.71
CA ARG A 132 -13.01 -14.32 0.04
C ARG A 132 -13.26 -14.35 -1.45
N GLU A 133 -12.38 -13.70 -2.19
CA GLU A 133 -12.38 -13.67 -3.66
C GLU A 133 -11.08 -14.30 -4.19
N ASP A 134 -10.98 -14.47 -5.51
CA ASP A 134 -9.80 -15.08 -6.16
C ASP A 134 -9.39 -16.43 -5.56
N LYS A 135 -10.38 -17.31 -5.29
CA LYS A 135 -10.17 -18.62 -4.64
C LYS A 135 -9.52 -18.53 -3.25
N GLY A 136 -9.67 -17.39 -2.57
CA GLY A 136 -9.09 -17.12 -1.26
C GLY A 136 -7.78 -16.33 -1.29
N ASP A 137 -7.30 -15.94 -2.47
CA ASP A 137 -6.11 -15.09 -2.66
C ASP A 137 -6.40 -13.58 -2.41
N PHE A 138 -7.69 -13.22 -2.32
CA PHE A 138 -8.12 -11.93 -1.80
C PHE A 138 -9.06 -12.13 -0.63
N VAL A 139 -8.77 -11.45 0.49
CA VAL A 139 -9.68 -11.37 1.62
C VAL A 139 -9.90 -9.90 1.93
N TRP A 140 -11.15 -9.46 1.77
CA TRP A 140 -11.56 -8.11 2.16
C TRP A 140 -12.70 -8.20 3.16
N ARG A 141 -12.97 -7.11 3.87
CA ARG A 141 -14.01 -7.02 4.88
C ARG A 141 -14.97 -5.92 4.47
N GLY A 142 -16.23 -6.31 4.34
CA GLY A 142 -17.29 -5.35 4.04
C GLY A 142 -17.70 -4.64 5.31
N VAL A 143 -17.72 -3.31 5.27
CA VAL A 143 -18.30 -2.48 6.33
C VAL A 143 -19.78 -2.86 6.45
N THR A 144 -20.13 -3.62 7.49
CA THR A 144 -21.52 -3.73 7.92
C THR A 144 -21.82 -2.51 8.78
N THR A 145 -22.35 -1.46 8.16
CA THR A 145 -22.97 -0.32 8.85
C THR A 145 -23.98 -0.76 9.89
#